data_AF-A0A0U1CXY5-F1
#
_entry.id   AF-A0A0U1CXY5-F1
#
_cell.length_a   1.000
_cell.length_b   1.000
_cell.length_c   1.000
_cell.angle_alpha   90.00
_cell.angle_beta   90.00
_cell.angle_gamma   90.00
#
_symmetry.space_group_name_H-M   'P 1'
#
loop_
_entity.id
_entity.type
_entity.pdbx_description
1 polymer ?
#
loop_
_entity_poly.entity_id
_entity_poly.type
_entity_poly.pdbx_seq_one_letter_code
_entity_poly.pdbx_strand_id
1 'polypeptide(L)'
;MDSLYNVVKSFTDWQGFDPDLGFWQPPTVLNTVTAVLFAACCIAIGYIALTAPQRPRVAQLAFLVVAAFLLTNKVWSPQFSLWLVPLAVLALPHRRILLAWMTIDALVWIPRMLYLYGEQNKGLPEQWFTTTVLIRDLAVIVLCALIIRQIYRPELDLVRHGGRIDDPTGGVFDGAPDDPPRWLPDWLRPSAGRVRIEPKPEPEPELADAK
;
A
#
# COMPACT_ATOMS: atom_id res chain seq x y z
N MET A 1 -16.75 -6.05 -18.02
CA MET A 1 -16.14 -6.22 -16.67
C MET A 1 -14.73 -5.70 -16.77
N ASP A 2 -14.43 -4.65 -16.02
CA ASP A 2 -13.26 -3.81 -16.26
C ASP A 2 -12.11 -4.24 -15.37
N SER A 3 -11.39 -5.27 -15.84
CA SER A 3 -10.38 -5.98 -15.07
C SER A 3 -9.09 -6.12 -15.87
N LEU A 4 -7.95 -6.05 -15.18
CA LEU A 4 -6.62 -6.39 -15.71
C LEU A 4 -6.61 -7.74 -16.45
N TYR A 5 -7.45 -8.69 -16.03
CA TYR A 5 -7.61 -9.99 -16.68
C TYR A 5 -8.23 -9.90 -18.08
N ASN A 6 -9.14 -8.96 -18.33
CA ASN A 6 -9.68 -8.76 -19.68
C ASN A 6 -8.65 -8.12 -20.61
N VAL A 7 -7.77 -7.28 -20.07
CA VAL A 7 -6.64 -6.70 -20.82
C VAL A 7 -5.67 -7.80 -21.23
N VAL A 8 -5.27 -8.67 -20.30
CA VAL A 8 -4.39 -9.81 -20.67
C VAL A 8 -5.11 -10.78 -21.63
N LYS A 9 -6.41 -10.99 -21.48
CA LYS A 9 -7.23 -11.80 -22.40
C LYS A 9 -7.25 -11.22 -23.82
N SER A 10 -7.41 -9.90 -23.98
CA SER A 10 -7.48 -9.27 -25.31
C SER A 10 -6.14 -9.24 -26.04
N PHE A 11 -5.03 -9.28 -25.32
CA PHE A 11 -3.68 -9.28 -25.92
C PHE A 11 -3.08 -10.67 -26.17
N THR A 12 -3.61 -11.75 -25.59
CA THR A 12 -2.87 -13.03 -25.52
C THR A 12 -3.64 -14.27 -26.01
N ASP A 13 -4.81 -14.14 -26.65
CA ASP A 13 -5.69 -15.27 -27.05
C ASP A 13 -5.96 -16.28 -25.91
N TRP A 14 -5.80 -15.83 -24.66
CA TRP A 14 -5.88 -16.68 -23.50
C TRP A 14 -7.34 -16.89 -23.11
N GLN A 15 -7.81 -18.14 -23.11
CA GLN A 15 -9.22 -18.46 -22.82
C GLN A 15 -9.66 -18.16 -21.38
N GLY A 16 -8.74 -17.73 -20.50
CA GLY A 16 -8.99 -17.47 -19.08
C GLY A 16 -8.62 -18.67 -18.23
N PHE A 17 -8.79 -18.54 -16.91
CA PHE A 17 -8.49 -19.61 -15.96
C PHE A 17 -9.56 -20.69 -15.87
N ASP A 18 -10.78 -20.42 -16.36
CA ASP A 18 -11.93 -21.32 -16.33
C ASP A 18 -12.74 -21.13 -17.64
N PRO A 19 -12.52 -21.95 -18.69
CA PRO A 19 -13.23 -21.83 -19.96
C PRO A 19 -14.70 -22.31 -19.90
N ASP A 20 -15.04 -23.19 -18.95
CA ASP A 20 -16.34 -23.89 -18.86
C ASP A 20 -17.21 -23.44 -17.67
N LEU A 21 -17.29 -22.14 -17.38
CA LEU A 21 -18.17 -21.63 -16.32
C LEU A 21 -19.58 -21.37 -16.87
N GLY A 22 -20.58 -22.03 -16.28
CA GLY A 22 -21.99 -21.70 -16.50
C GLY A 22 -22.32 -20.27 -16.02
N PHE A 23 -23.35 -19.65 -16.60
CA PHE A 23 -23.77 -18.25 -16.40
C PHE A 23 -23.99 -17.81 -14.91
N TRP A 24 -23.98 -18.77 -13.97
CA TRP A 24 -24.20 -18.60 -12.53
C TRP A 24 -23.12 -19.22 -11.64
N GLN A 25 -22.02 -19.74 -12.20
CA GLN A 25 -20.92 -20.24 -11.38
C GLN A 25 -19.94 -19.10 -11.08
N PRO A 26 -19.61 -18.85 -9.80
CA PRO A 26 -18.57 -17.90 -9.46
C PRO A 26 -17.23 -18.42 -10.02
N PRO A 27 -16.43 -17.59 -10.72
CA PRO A 27 -15.14 -18.01 -11.25
C PRO A 27 -14.19 -18.31 -10.09
N THR A 28 -14.12 -19.57 -9.70
CA THR A 28 -13.43 -20.03 -8.49
C THR A 28 -11.95 -19.82 -8.58
N VAL A 29 -11.31 -20.15 -9.71
CA VAL A 29 -9.85 -19.99 -9.87
C VAL A 29 -9.48 -18.51 -9.82
N LEU A 30 -10.25 -17.66 -10.48
CA LEU A 30 -9.99 -16.23 -10.51
C LEU A 30 -10.15 -15.59 -9.12
N ASN A 31 -11.18 -15.99 -8.36
CA ASN A 31 -11.38 -15.54 -6.99
C ASN A 31 -10.28 -16.06 -6.05
N THR A 32 -9.81 -17.29 -6.25
CA THR A 32 -8.68 -17.83 -5.48
C THR A 32 -7.41 -17.03 -5.78
N VAL A 33 -7.12 -16.70 -7.04
CA VAL A 33 -5.93 -15.91 -7.40
C VAL A 33 -6.01 -14.50 -6.81
N THR A 34 -7.15 -13.82 -6.88
CA THR A 34 -7.29 -12.48 -6.26
C THR A 34 -7.20 -12.54 -4.74
N ALA A 35 -7.77 -13.56 -4.10
CA ALA A 35 -7.65 -13.78 -2.66
C ALA A 35 -6.19 -14.06 -2.24
N VAL A 36 -5.46 -14.87 -3.00
CA VAL A 36 -4.04 -15.17 -2.75
C VAL A 36 -3.18 -13.91 -2.94
N LEU A 37 -3.41 -13.14 -4.00
CA LEU A 37 -2.71 -11.87 -4.22
C LEU A 37 -3.00 -10.86 -3.11
N PHE A 38 -4.26 -10.76 -2.67
CA PHE A 38 -4.63 -9.90 -1.55
C PHE A 38 -3.96 -10.35 -0.25
N ALA A 39 -3.97 -11.65 0.05
CA ALA A 39 -3.27 -12.21 1.20
C ALA A 39 -1.76 -11.94 1.15
N ALA A 40 -1.14 -12.09 -0.03
CA ALA A 40 0.27 -11.75 -0.25
C ALA A 40 0.55 -10.26 0.00
N CYS A 41 -0.33 -9.36 -0.47
CA CYS A 41 -0.22 -7.94 -0.17
C CYS A 41 -0.37 -7.64 1.34
N CYS A 42 -1.31 -8.29 2.03
CA CYS A 42 -1.45 -8.16 3.48
C CYS A 42 -0.19 -8.64 4.23
N ILE A 43 0.42 -9.74 3.78
CA ILE A 43 1.70 -10.22 4.32
C ILE A 43 2.81 -9.19 4.07
N ALA A 44 2.89 -8.62 2.87
CA ALA A 44 3.86 -7.58 2.55
C ALA A 44 3.68 -6.31 3.40
N ILE A 45 2.44 -5.89 3.64
CA ILE A 45 2.12 -4.75 4.52
C ILE A 45 2.49 -5.08 5.97
N GLY A 46 2.19 -6.29 6.44
CA GLY A 46 2.61 -6.76 7.76
C GLY A 46 4.12 -6.79 7.91
N TYR A 47 4.84 -7.24 6.88
CA TYR A 47 6.30 -7.19 6.82
C TYR A 47 6.81 -5.74 6.93
N ILE A 48 6.27 -4.83 6.12
CA ILE A 48 6.62 -3.40 6.17
C ILE A 48 6.37 -2.82 7.56
N ALA A 49 5.25 -3.18 8.20
CA ALA A 49 4.92 -2.72 9.53
C ALA A 49 5.92 -3.19 10.60
N LEU A 50 6.44 -4.41 10.46
CA LEU A 50 7.42 -5.00 11.38
C LEU A 50 8.85 -4.47 11.15
N THR A 51 9.21 -4.19 9.90
CA THR A 51 10.56 -3.72 9.54
C THR A 51 10.72 -2.20 9.57
N ALA A 52 9.63 -1.45 9.79
CA ALA A 52 9.66 0.00 9.82
C ALA A 52 10.54 0.54 10.97
N PRO A 53 11.44 1.51 10.72
CA PRO A 53 12.31 2.11 11.75
C PRO A 53 11.58 2.68 12.96
N GLN A 54 10.35 3.16 12.73
CA GLN A 54 9.47 3.73 13.73
C GLN A 54 8.07 3.22 13.44
N ARG A 55 7.22 3.08 14.46
CA ARG A 55 5.82 2.64 14.29
C ARG A 55 5.13 3.38 13.13
N PRO A 56 4.62 2.69 12.09
CA PRO A 56 3.90 3.33 11.00
C PRO A 56 2.53 3.82 11.49
N ARG A 57 2.02 4.89 10.88
CA ARG A 57 0.72 5.46 11.27
C ARG A 57 -0.42 4.55 10.81
N VAL A 58 -1.46 4.39 11.62
CA VAL A 58 -2.60 3.51 11.30
C VAL A 58 -3.23 3.89 9.96
N ALA A 59 -3.32 5.18 9.66
CA ALA A 59 -3.83 5.68 8.37
C ALA A 59 -2.99 5.23 7.17
N GLN A 60 -1.65 5.14 7.31
CA GLN A 60 -0.76 4.68 6.24
C GLN A 60 -0.98 3.19 5.96
N LEU A 61 -1.06 2.36 7.00
CA LEU A 61 -1.34 0.93 6.86
C LEU A 61 -2.73 0.70 6.28
N ALA A 62 -3.74 1.40 6.80
CA ALA A 62 -5.12 1.31 6.30
C ALA A 62 -5.20 1.69 4.82
N PHE A 63 -4.52 2.77 4.41
CA PHE A 63 -4.44 3.15 2.99
C PHE A 63 -3.81 2.03 2.15
N LEU A 64 -2.68 1.46 2.58
CA LEU A 64 -2.00 0.38 1.83
C LEU A 64 -2.88 -0.86 1.71
N VAL A 65 -3.62 -1.23 2.76
CA VAL A 65 -4.55 -2.38 2.74
C VAL A 65 -5.70 -2.12 1.77
N VAL A 66 -6.34 -0.95 1.84
CA VAL A 66 -7.44 -0.60 0.92
C VAL A 66 -6.93 -0.48 -0.51
N ALA A 67 -5.75 0.09 -0.74
CA ALA A 67 -5.13 0.17 -2.06
C ALA A 67 -4.78 -1.23 -2.61
N ALA A 68 -4.22 -2.11 -1.79
CA ALA A 68 -3.95 -3.50 -2.16
C ALA A 68 -5.25 -4.25 -2.49
N PHE A 69 -6.29 -4.08 -1.69
CA PHE A 69 -7.62 -4.61 -1.97
C PHE A 69 -8.13 -4.09 -3.32
N LEU A 70 -7.94 -2.81 -3.62
CA LEU A 70 -8.40 -2.22 -4.87
C LEU A 70 -7.65 -2.72 -6.09
N LEU A 71 -6.33 -2.81 -6.00
CA LEU A 71 -5.46 -3.33 -7.07
C LEU A 71 -5.70 -4.82 -7.33
N THR A 72 -6.16 -5.58 -6.33
CA THR A 72 -6.44 -7.02 -6.45
C THR A 72 -7.87 -7.32 -6.85
N ASN A 73 -8.81 -6.38 -6.69
CA ASN A 73 -10.20 -6.60 -7.04
C ASN A 73 -10.46 -6.53 -8.55
N LYS A 74 -11.27 -7.48 -9.03
CA LYS A 74 -11.66 -7.61 -10.45
C LYS A 74 -12.62 -6.53 -10.92
N VAL A 75 -13.32 -5.86 -10.00
CA VAL A 75 -14.32 -4.83 -10.31
C VAL A 75 -13.96 -3.57 -9.54
N TRP A 76 -13.60 -2.51 -10.26
CA TRP A 76 -13.21 -1.24 -9.64
C TRP A 76 -14.30 -0.19 -9.85
N SER A 77 -15.17 -0.02 -8.85
CA SER A 77 -16.19 1.03 -8.81
C SER A 77 -15.57 2.38 -8.42
N PRO A 78 -16.03 3.54 -8.95
CA PRO A 78 -15.53 4.86 -8.55
C PRO A 78 -15.75 5.14 -7.05
N GLN A 79 -16.74 4.48 -6.46
CA GLN A 79 -17.06 4.57 -5.04
C GLN A 79 -15.88 4.18 -4.15
N PHE A 80 -15.01 3.29 -4.61
CA PHE A 80 -13.85 2.89 -3.84
C PHE A 80 -12.74 3.96 -3.80
N SER A 81 -12.61 4.79 -4.85
CA SER A 81 -11.68 5.93 -4.82
C SER A 81 -12.05 6.93 -3.71
N LEU A 82 -13.35 7.07 -3.41
CA LEU A 82 -13.81 7.91 -2.31
C LEU A 82 -13.34 7.42 -0.93
N TRP A 83 -13.11 6.12 -0.75
CA TRP A 83 -12.56 5.58 0.50
C TRP A 83 -11.07 5.90 0.65
N LEU A 84 -10.35 5.97 -0.46
CA LEU A 84 -8.94 6.35 -0.47
C LEU A 84 -8.74 7.83 -0.12
N VAL A 85 -9.68 8.71 -0.44
CA VAL A 85 -9.56 10.16 -0.17
C VAL A 85 -9.25 10.49 1.30
N PRO A 86 -10.08 10.12 2.29
CA PRO A 86 -9.81 10.46 3.68
C PRO A 86 -8.55 9.77 4.21
N LEU A 87 -8.31 8.52 3.80
CA LEU A 87 -7.12 7.76 4.19
C LEU A 87 -5.84 8.39 3.62
N ALA A 88 -5.86 8.86 2.37
CA ALA A 88 -4.73 9.51 1.73
C ALA A 88 -4.41 10.86 2.38
N VAL A 89 -5.43 11.63 2.74
CA VAL A 89 -5.28 12.91 3.46
C VAL A 89 -4.58 12.69 4.81
N LEU A 90 -4.98 11.65 5.54
CA LEU A 90 -4.37 11.29 6.82
C LEU A 90 -2.98 10.68 6.65
N ALA A 91 -2.80 9.77 5.68
CA ALA A 91 -1.55 9.05 5.46
C ALA A 91 -0.44 9.95 4.91
N LEU A 92 -0.76 10.84 3.97
CA LEU A 92 0.21 11.63 3.23
C LEU A 92 -0.27 13.09 3.12
N PRO A 93 0.06 13.97 4.08
CA PRO A 93 -0.46 15.34 4.15
C PRO A 93 0.18 16.30 3.10
N HIS A 94 0.48 15.81 1.90
CA HIS A 94 0.98 16.61 0.78
C HIS A 94 -0.17 17.01 -0.15
N ARG A 95 -0.72 18.21 0.11
CA ARG A 95 -1.87 18.76 -0.62
C ARG A 95 -1.70 18.72 -2.14
N ARG A 96 -0.52 19.01 -2.66
CA ARG A 96 -0.23 19.01 -4.11
C ARG A 96 -0.34 17.63 -4.75
N ILE A 97 0.21 16.62 -4.09
CA ILE A 97 0.20 15.23 -4.57
C ILE A 97 -1.22 14.68 -4.53
N LEU A 98 -1.94 14.95 -3.42
CA LEU A 98 -3.33 14.55 -3.26
C LEU A 98 -4.24 15.21 -4.30
N LEU A 99 -4.10 16.52 -4.52
CA LEU A 99 -4.88 17.22 -5.53
C LEU A 99 -4.60 16.69 -6.94
N ALA A 100 -3.32 16.46 -7.28
CA ALA A 100 -2.95 15.89 -8.57
C ALA A 100 -3.59 14.50 -8.78
N TRP A 101 -3.52 13.64 -7.77
CA TRP A 101 -4.16 12.31 -7.82
C TRP A 101 -5.69 12.41 -7.92
N MET A 102 -6.33 13.28 -7.13
CA MET A 102 -7.79 13.50 -7.20
C MET A 102 -8.21 14.04 -8.57
N THR A 103 -7.41 14.91 -9.18
CA THR A 103 -7.67 15.38 -10.55
C THR A 103 -7.55 14.25 -11.56
N ILE A 104 -6.53 13.38 -11.44
CA ILE A 104 -6.40 12.20 -12.31
C ILE A 104 -7.61 11.28 -12.14
N ASP A 105 -8.02 10.97 -10.90
CA ASP A 105 -9.17 10.11 -10.62
C ASP A 105 -10.49 10.71 -11.15
N ALA A 106 -10.67 12.03 -11.02
CA ALA A 106 -11.80 12.74 -11.62
C ALA A 106 -11.76 12.73 -13.16
N LEU A 107 -10.59 12.85 -13.78
CA LEU A 107 -10.45 12.78 -15.24
C LEU A 107 -10.69 11.37 -15.77
N VAL A 108 -10.36 10.33 -15.00
CA VAL A 108 -10.66 8.92 -15.33
C VAL A 108 -12.17 8.66 -15.44
N TRP A 109 -12.99 9.48 -14.78
CA TRP A 109 -14.45 9.38 -14.85
C TRP A 109 -15.01 9.67 -16.26
N ILE A 110 -14.40 10.60 -17.00
CA ILE A 110 -14.85 11.02 -18.35
C ILE A 110 -14.85 9.85 -19.36
N PRO A 111 -13.72 9.16 -19.61
CA PRO A 111 -13.70 8.02 -20.51
C PRO A 111 -14.51 6.84 -19.99
N ARG A 112 -14.66 6.69 -18.66
CA ARG A 112 -15.54 5.67 -18.06
C ARG A 112 -17.01 5.91 -18.42
N MET A 113 -17.47 7.16 -18.37
CA MET A 113 -18.83 7.51 -18.79
C MET A 113 -19.04 7.32 -20.29
N LEU A 114 -18.07 7.71 -21.10
CA LEU A 114 -18.13 7.52 -22.55
C LEU A 114 -18.10 6.03 -22.96
N TYR A 115 -17.44 5.18 -22.19
CA TYR A 115 -17.46 3.72 -22.38
C TYR A 115 -18.83 3.10 -22.02
N LEU A 116 -19.47 3.58 -20.95
CA LEU A 116 -20.82 3.14 -20.53
C LEU A 116 -21.91 3.44 -21.58
N TYR A 117 -21.71 4.40 -22.48
CA TYR A 117 -22.64 4.72 -23.56
C TYR A 117 -22.66 3.68 -24.71
N GLY A 118 -21.68 2.76 -24.76
CA GLY A 118 -21.61 1.68 -25.74
C GLY A 118 -21.08 2.08 -27.12
N GLU A 119 -20.32 1.19 -27.77
CA GLU A 119 -19.69 1.44 -29.09
C GLU A 119 -20.69 1.79 -30.21
N GLN A 120 -21.96 1.37 -30.10
CA GLN A 120 -23.00 1.66 -31.09
C GLN A 120 -23.34 3.16 -31.21
N ASN A 121 -22.89 4.00 -30.27
CA ASN A 121 -23.12 5.46 -30.25
C ASN A 121 -21.84 6.30 -30.15
N LYS A 122 -20.75 5.92 -30.84
CA LYS A 122 -19.43 6.61 -30.78
C LYS A 122 -18.73 6.52 -29.41
N GLY A 123 -18.81 5.37 -28.74
CA GLY A 123 -18.02 5.08 -27.54
C GLY A 123 -16.51 4.99 -27.82
N LEU A 124 -15.68 5.27 -26.80
CA LEU A 124 -14.22 5.20 -26.90
C LEU A 124 -13.74 3.75 -27.20
N PRO A 125 -12.73 3.56 -28.07
CA PRO A 125 -12.13 2.25 -28.30
C PRO A 125 -11.66 1.61 -26.99
N GLU A 126 -11.77 0.28 -26.87
CA GLU A 126 -11.37 -0.51 -25.69
C GLU A 126 -9.96 -0.16 -25.15
N GLN A 127 -9.07 0.23 -26.06
CA GLN A 127 -7.68 0.63 -25.78
C GLN A 127 -7.60 1.91 -24.92
N TRP A 128 -8.47 2.89 -25.15
CA TRP A 128 -8.51 4.13 -24.37
C TRP A 128 -9.07 3.91 -22.98
N PHE A 129 -10.07 3.02 -22.85
CA PHE A 129 -10.59 2.60 -21.56
C PHE A 129 -9.51 1.91 -20.72
N THR A 130 -8.82 0.93 -21.33
CA THR A 130 -7.69 0.22 -20.73
C THR A 130 -6.57 1.17 -20.30
N THR A 131 -6.20 2.12 -21.16
CA THR A 131 -5.15 3.10 -20.86
C THR A 131 -5.51 3.97 -19.66
N THR A 132 -6.76 4.43 -19.58
CA THR A 132 -7.23 5.25 -18.45
C THR A 132 -7.22 4.48 -17.13
N VAL A 133 -7.63 3.21 -17.17
CA VAL A 133 -7.56 2.29 -16.02
C VAL A 133 -6.11 2.10 -15.56
N LEU A 134 -5.18 1.88 -16.49
CA LEU A 134 -3.75 1.77 -16.18
C LEU A 134 -3.15 3.05 -15.59
N ILE A 135 -3.54 4.23 -16.09
CA ILE A 135 -3.09 5.52 -15.54
C ILE A 135 -3.53 5.67 -14.08
N ARG A 136 -4.78 5.31 -13.77
CA ARG A 136 -5.27 5.32 -12.38
C ARG A 136 -4.47 4.34 -11.52
N ASP A 137 -4.25 3.12 -11.99
CA ASP A 137 -3.52 2.08 -11.23
C ASP A 137 -2.10 2.54 -10.92
N LEU A 138 -1.43 3.12 -11.92
CA LEU A 138 -0.12 3.71 -11.75
C LEU A 138 -0.15 4.83 -10.71
N ALA A 139 -1.16 5.70 -10.73
CA ALA A 139 -1.28 6.78 -9.75
C ALA A 139 -1.46 6.26 -8.31
N VAL A 140 -2.26 5.21 -8.11
CA VAL A 140 -2.42 4.56 -6.80
C VAL A 140 -1.13 3.86 -6.36
N ILE A 141 -0.43 3.18 -7.27
CA ILE A 141 0.86 2.55 -6.99
C ILE A 141 1.91 3.60 -6.58
N VAL A 142 1.95 4.75 -7.25
CA VAL A 142 2.83 5.87 -6.88
C VAL A 142 2.52 6.36 -5.46
N LEU A 143 1.25 6.51 -5.09
CA LEU A 143 0.86 6.87 -3.72
C LEU A 143 1.33 5.83 -2.70
N CYS A 144 1.15 4.53 -3.00
CA CYS A 144 1.62 3.45 -2.14
C CYS A 144 3.14 3.52 -1.96
N ALA A 145 3.90 3.71 -3.04
CA ALA A 145 5.35 3.84 -2.99
C ALA A 145 5.80 5.06 -2.16
N LEU A 146 5.10 6.20 -2.28
CA LEU A 146 5.39 7.39 -1.48
C LEU A 146 5.13 7.17 0.00
N ILE A 147 4.04 6.48 0.36
CA ILE A 147 3.72 6.12 1.74
C ILE A 147 4.76 5.16 2.30
N ILE A 148 5.11 4.10 1.58
CA ILE A 148 6.15 3.15 1.98
C ILE A 148 7.48 3.89 2.18
N ARG A 149 7.83 4.82 1.29
CA ARG A 149 9.03 5.65 1.44
C ARG A 149 8.99 6.50 2.71
N GLN A 150 7.85 7.06 3.10
CA GLN A 150 7.70 7.78 4.37
C GLN A 150 7.81 6.86 5.58
N ILE A 151 7.28 5.63 5.51
CA ILE A 151 7.41 4.63 6.57
C ILE A 151 8.89 4.30 6.84
N TYR A 152 9.69 4.11 5.78
CA TYR A 152 11.13 3.81 5.91
C TYR A 152 12.01 5.05 6.11
N ARG A 153 11.51 6.24 5.80
CA ARG A 153 12.21 7.53 6.01
C ARG A 153 11.33 8.45 6.86
N PRO A 154 11.28 8.24 8.19
CA PRO A 154 10.43 9.02 9.09
C PRO A 154 10.77 10.53 9.08
N GLU A 155 11.98 10.90 8.69
CA GLU A 155 12.41 12.29 8.44
C GLU A 155 11.56 13.04 7.40
N LEU A 156 10.94 12.31 6.46
CA LEU A 156 10.06 12.87 5.43
C LEU A 156 8.59 12.95 5.88
N ASP A 157 8.27 12.44 7.07
CA ASP A 157 6.92 12.51 7.62
C ASP A 157 6.64 13.91 8.17
N LEU A 158 5.86 14.68 7.39
CA LEU A 158 5.45 16.03 7.75
C LEU A 158 4.62 16.06 9.05
N VAL A 159 3.90 14.99 9.38
CA VAL A 159 3.05 14.92 10.58
C VAL A 159 3.89 14.90 11.85
N ARG A 160 5.00 14.15 11.84
CA ARG A 160 5.92 14.03 12.97
C ARG A 160 6.94 15.18 13.07
N HIS A 161 6.87 16.13 12.14
CA HIS A 161 7.71 17.31 12.09
C HIS A 161 9.23 16.99 12.20
N GLY A 162 9.67 15.95 11.49
CA GLY A 162 11.04 15.47 11.52
C GLY A 162 11.43 14.74 12.81
N GLY A 163 10.47 14.08 13.48
CA GLY A 163 10.68 13.32 14.72
C GLY A 163 10.60 14.15 16.00
N ARG A 164 10.17 15.42 15.91
CA ARG A 164 9.97 16.29 17.09
C ARG A 164 8.69 16.01 17.85
N ILE A 165 7.69 15.45 17.16
CA ILE A 165 6.37 15.14 17.70
C ILE A 165 6.07 13.70 17.30
N ASP A 166 5.50 12.93 18.23
CA ASP A 166 5.03 11.58 17.96
C ASP A 166 3.69 11.59 17.18
N ASP A 167 3.14 10.44 16.83
CA ASP A 167 1.89 10.36 16.05
C ASP A 167 0.71 11.02 16.80
N PRO A 168 0.13 12.13 16.28
CA PRO A 168 -1.02 12.79 16.90
C PRO A 168 -2.26 11.91 16.96
N THR A 169 -2.32 10.86 16.14
CA THR A 169 -3.41 9.87 16.13
C THR A 169 -3.12 8.66 17.01
N GLY A 170 -1.98 8.61 17.71
CA GLY A 170 -1.55 7.51 18.57
C GLY A 170 -2.35 7.37 19.87
N GLY A 171 -3.05 8.42 20.31
CA GLY A 171 -3.91 8.38 21.50
C GLY A 171 -3.16 7.92 22.74
N VAL A 172 -3.57 6.80 23.33
CA VAL A 172 -2.94 6.21 24.54
C VAL A 172 -1.47 5.80 24.30
N PHE A 173 -1.09 5.57 23.04
CA PHE A 173 0.28 5.23 22.68
C PHE A 173 1.17 6.46 22.45
N ASP A 174 0.69 7.69 22.61
CA ASP A 174 1.50 8.90 22.42
C ASP A 174 2.75 8.90 23.33
N GLY A 175 3.93 9.05 22.74
CA GLY A 175 5.24 8.99 23.42
C GLY A 175 5.68 7.59 23.86
N ALA A 176 4.89 6.55 23.64
CA ALA A 176 5.25 5.19 24.04
C ALA A 176 6.43 4.66 23.21
N PRO A 177 7.41 3.98 23.83
CA PRO A 177 8.54 3.40 23.11
C PRO A 177 8.07 2.32 22.12
N ASP A 178 8.74 2.27 20.97
CA ASP A 178 8.53 1.22 19.96
C ASP A 178 9.10 -0.11 20.49
N ASP A 179 8.25 -0.95 21.09
CA ASP A 179 8.62 -2.28 21.61
C ASP A 179 8.05 -3.39 20.71
N PRO A 180 8.83 -3.91 19.74
CA PRO A 180 8.36 -4.99 18.88
C PRO A 180 8.13 -6.27 19.68
N PRO A 181 7.20 -7.15 19.27
CA PRO A 181 6.89 -8.36 20.01
C PRO A 181 8.14 -9.22 20.24
N ARG A 182 8.31 -9.73 21.47
CA ARG A 182 9.50 -10.51 21.86
C ARG A 182 9.73 -11.78 21.02
N TRP A 183 8.67 -12.32 20.43
CA TRP A 183 8.73 -13.48 19.52
C TRP A 183 9.17 -13.12 18.09
N LEU A 184 9.31 -11.83 17.76
CA LEU A 184 9.71 -11.37 16.44
C LEU A 184 11.21 -11.65 16.20
N PRO A 185 11.57 -12.37 15.11
CA PRO A 185 12.96 -12.64 14.75
C PRO A 185 13.81 -11.37 14.56
N ASP A 186 15.08 -11.41 14.96
CA ASP A 186 15.99 -10.25 14.89
C ASP A 186 16.23 -9.72 13.47
N TRP A 187 16.09 -10.57 12.45
CA TRP A 187 16.22 -10.16 11.05
C TRP A 187 15.04 -9.30 10.55
N LEU A 188 13.87 -9.41 11.20
CA LEU A 188 12.69 -8.58 10.94
C LEU A 188 12.67 -7.29 11.78
N ARG A 189 13.53 -7.18 12.80
CA ARG A 189 13.56 -6.00 13.67
C ARG A 189 14.21 -4.82 12.95
N PRO A 190 13.71 -3.59 13.18
CA PRO A 190 14.27 -2.40 12.55
C PRO A 190 15.73 -2.18 12.98
N SER A 191 16.58 -1.74 12.04
CA SER A 191 18.04 -1.58 12.26
C SER A 191 18.41 -0.65 13.42
N ALA A 192 17.51 0.21 13.90
CA ALA A 192 17.72 1.04 15.09
C ALA A 192 17.95 0.19 16.36
N GLY A 193 17.33 -0.99 16.47
CA GLY A 193 17.61 -1.96 17.53
C GLY A 193 18.86 -2.81 17.31
N ARG A 194 19.52 -2.65 16.15
CA ARG A 194 20.72 -3.41 15.76
C ARG A 194 22.01 -2.71 16.20
N VAL A 195 21.94 -1.58 16.91
CA VAL A 195 23.09 -0.98 17.62
C VAL A 195 23.46 -1.90 18.77
N ARG A 196 24.26 -2.89 18.38
CA ARG A 196 25.29 -3.63 19.12
C ARG A 196 25.44 -3.15 20.56
N ILE A 197 25.02 -3.99 21.49
CA ILE A 197 25.65 -4.04 22.81
C ILE A 197 27.11 -4.40 22.51
N GLU A 198 27.99 -3.40 22.41
CA GLU A 198 29.42 -3.66 22.57
C GLU A 198 29.58 -4.22 23.99
N PRO A 199 30.14 -5.42 24.15
CA PRO A 199 30.40 -5.94 25.47
C PRO A 199 31.29 -4.94 26.17
N LYS A 200 30.81 -4.42 27.31
CA LYS A 200 31.57 -3.52 28.18
C LYS A 200 32.96 -4.14 28.37
N PRO A 201 34.07 -3.46 28.00
CA PRO A 201 35.40 -4.01 28.26
C PRO A 201 35.49 -4.31 29.76
N GLU A 202 35.88 -5.54 30.08
CA GLU A 202 36.06 -5.98 31.46
C GLU A 202 36.99 -4.98 32.16
N PRO A 203 36.67 -4.54 33.39
CA PRO A 203 37.58 -3.67 34.12
C PRO A 203 38.93 -4.38 34.25
N GLU A 204 39.98 -3.73 33.75
CA GLU A 204 41.35 -4.19 33.94
C GLU A 204 41.56 -4.46 35.44
N PRO A 205 42.16 -5.62 35.80
CA PRO A 205 42.45 -5.90 37.19
C PRO A 205 43.37 -4.79 37.70
N GLU A 206 42.84 -4.03 38.65
CA GLU A 206 43.55 -3.01 39.42
C GLU A 206 44.84 -3.67 39.94
N LEU A 207 45.96 -3.31 39.33
CA LEU A 207 47.29 -3.74 39.74
C LEU A 207 47.48 -3.24 41.16
N ALA A 208 47.20 -4.13 42.11
CA ALA A 208 47.38 -3.92 43.52
C ALA A 208 48.76 -3.32 43.77
N ASP A 209 48.76 -2.21 44.50
CA ASP A 209 49.92 -1.54 45.05
C ASP A 209 51.04 -2.52 45.41
N ALA A 210 52.14 -2.43 44.67
CA ALA A 210 53.41 -3.01 45.06
C ALA A 210 54.43 -1.88 45.25
N LYS A 211 54.39 -1.35 46.48
CA LYS A 211 55.52 -0.90 47.33
C LYS A 211 56.74 -0.23 46.70
#